data_AF-A0A7S0PJE8-F1
#
_entry.id   AF-A0A7S0PJE8-F1
#
_cell.length_a   1.000
_cell.length_b   1.000
_cell.length_c   1.000
_cell.angle_alpha   90.00
_cell.angle_beta   90.00
_cell.angle_gamma   90.00
#
_symmetry.space_group_name_H-M   'P 1'
#
loop_
_entity.id
_entity.type
_entity.pdbx_description
1 polymer ?
#
loop_
_entity_poly.entity_id
_entity_poly.type
_entity_poly.pdbx_seq_one_letter_code
_entity_poly.pdbx_strand_id
1 'polypeptide(L)'
;MAKLGAVFGTFVGGALMQEHGRRKAIAWNSGFFLLGPFIMAVGDDAASVSLGRFVVGMGVGASAVVVPAYVAEMAPKDRRGSLVTVYELMVCLGMITSGLVDWGLRGVEHSWRWMVAMPMFPAVLMLAGSAALPESPRWLVIRGRLRDALDVIHSLREGDGVDRDGEDASTAAVEAELMELWSAVEKERARVGEPDGEPDAQRGEPDGEP
;
A
#
# COMPACT_ATOMS: atom_id res chain seq x y z
N MET A 1 -5.49 21.62 -7.27
CA MET A 1 -4.22 20.88 -7.51
C MET A 1 -4.11 19.57 -6.73
N ALA A 2 -4.29 19.55 -5.40
CA ALA A 2 -4.13 18.31 -4.60
C ALA A 2 -4.97 17.11 -5.06
N LYS A 3 -6.26 17.30 -5.38
CA LYS A 3 -7.14 16.21 -5.86
C LYS A 3 -6.67 15.62 -7.20
N LEU A 4 -6.20 16.48 -8.12
CA LEU A 4 -5.63 16.03 -9.39
C LEU A 4 -4.35 15.24 -9.15
N GLY A 5 -3.48 15.76 -8.29
CA GLY A 5 -2.28 15.05 -7.84
C GLY A 5 -2.61 13.66 -7.28
N ALA A 6 -3.67 13.54 -6.47
CA ALA A 6 -4.10 12.25 -5.94
C ALA A 6 -4.53 11.26 -7.02
N VAL A 7 -5.28 11.70 -8.04
CA VAL A 7 -5.65 10.83 -9.17
C VAL A 7 -4.39 10.27 -9.85
N PHE A 8 -3.43 11.13 -10.20
CA PHE A 8 -2.16 10.68 -10.79
C PHE A 8 -1.35 9.80 -9.83
N GLY A 9 -1.33 10.15 -8.55
CA GLY A 9 -0.67 9.41 -7.49
C GLY A 9 -1.19 7.98 -7.34
N THR A 10 -2.49 7.76 -7.47
CA THR A 10 -3.12 6.43 -7.43
C THR A 10 -2.57 5.53 -8.54
N PHE A 11 -2.48 6.04 -9.77
CA PHE A 11 -1.94 5.26 -10.89
C PHE A 11 -0.44 4.97 -10.73
N VAL A 12 0.34 5.99 -10.36
CA VAL A 12 1.79 5.86 -10.16
C VAL A 12 2.09 4.91 -8.99
N GLY A 13 1.39 5.07 -7.86
CA GLY A 13 1.53 4.20 -6.69
C GLY A 13 1.14 2.75 -6.99
N GLY A 14 0.04 2.57 -7.73
CA GLY A 14 -0.39 1.26 -8.22
C GLY A 14 0.65 0.58 -9.10
N ALA A 15 1.19 1.28 -10.10
CA ALA A 15 2.25 0.75 -10.96
C ALA A 15 3.52 0.41 -10.16
N LEU A 16 3.95 1.31 -9.27
CA LEU A 16 5.14 1.12 -8.44
C LEU A 16 5.01 -0.10 -7.51
N MET A 17 3.88 -0.30 -6.84
CA MET A 17 3.71 -1.44 -5.93
C MET A 17 3.68 -2.79 -6.65
N GLN A 18 3.26 -2.83 -7.92
CA GLN A 18 3.25 -4.05 -8.71
C GLN A 18 4.66 -4.38 -9.23
N GLU A 19 5.37 -3.38 -9.76
CA GLU A 19 6.68 -3.61 -10.36
C GLU A 19 7.81 -3.72 -9.32
N HIS A 20 7.86 -2.78 -8.37
CA HIS A 20 8.99 -2.61 -7.47
C HIS A 20 8.77 -3.25 -6.08
N GLY A 21 7.55 -3.67 -5.78
CA GLY A 21 7.17 -4.18 -4.47
C GLY A 21 6.51 -3.11 -3.59
N ARG A 22 5.79 -3.56 -2.57
CA ARG A 22 4.99 -2.72 -1.68
C ARG A 22 5.90 -1.93 -0.76
N ARG A 23 6.95 -2.55 -0.21
CA ARG A 23 7.92 -1.87 0.66
C ARG A 23 8.57 -0.67 -0.03
N LYS A 24 9.05 -0.86 -1.27
CA LYS A 24 9.67 0.22 -2.04
C LYS A 24 8.67 1.30 -2.40
N ALA A 25 7.43 0.93 -2.73
CA ALA A 25 6.37 1.91 -3.00
C ALA A 25 6.07 2.78 -1.77
N ILE A 26 6.09 2.22 -0.56
CA ILE A 26 5.96 3.00 0.69
C ILE A 26 7.15 3.97 0.87
N ALA A 27 8.38 3.53 0.59
CA ALA A 27 9.55 4.40 0.67
C ALA A 27 9.49 5.57 -0.33
N TRP A 28 9.11 5.31 -1.57
CA TRP A 28 8.89 6.35 -2.60
C TRP A 28 7.82 7.35 -2.17
N ASN A 29 6.75 6.83 -1.55
CA ASN A 29 5.65 7.64 -1.07
C ASN A 29 6.08 8.62 0.04
N SER A 30 6.98 8.21 0.94
CA SER A 30 7.61 9.14 1.91
C SER A 30 8.31 10.31 1.21
N GLY A 31 8.91 10.09 0.04
CA GLY A 31 9.53 11.13 -0.77
C GLY A 31 8.54 12.24 -1.16
N PHE A 32 7.32 11.89 -1.56
CA PHE A 32 6.28 12.89 -1.87
C PHE A 32 5.84 13.68 -0.65
N PHE A 33 5.74 13.03 0.52
CA PHE A 33 5.41 13.69 1.79
C PHE A 33 6.56 14.51 2.40
N LEU A 34 7.79 14.36 1.92
CA LEU A 34 8.90 15.25 2.26
C LEU A 34 9.00 16.40 1.27
N LEU A 35 9.01 16.09 -0.02
CA LEU A 35 9.23 17.08 -1.08
C LEU A 35 8.07 18.09 -1.18
N GLY A 36 6.83 17.63 -1.07
CA GLY A 36 5.65 18.49 -1.19
C GLY A 36 5.61 19.58 -0.10
N PRO A 37 5.65 19.22 1.19
CA PRO A 37 5.76 20.17 2.30
C PRO A 37 7.00 21.06 2.22
N PHE A 38 8.14 20.51 1.82
CA PHE A 38 9.37 21.28 1.65
C PHE A 38 9.20 22.40 0.60
N ILE A 39 8.64 22.09 -0.57
CA ILE A 39 8.37 23.08 -1.63
C ILE A 39 7.41 24.16 -1.11
N MET A 40 6.35 23.78 -0.39
CA MET A 40 5.39 24.75 0.16
C MET A 40 5.98 25.59 1.29
N ALA A 41 6.86 25.00 2.10
CA ALA A 41 7.49 25.70 3.20
C ALA A 41 8.52 26.71 2.70
N VAL A 42 9.31 26.38 1.69
CA VAL A 42 10.35 27.29 1.16
C VAL A 42 9.78 28.35 0.22
N GLY A 43 8.72 28.02 -0.51
CA GLY A 43 8.15 28.92 -1.52
C GLY A 43 7.37 30.10 -0.97
N ASP A 44 7.57 31.27 -1.59
CA ASP A 44 6.93 32.54 -1.21
C ASP A 44 5.80 32.95 -2.18
N ASP A 45 5.62 32.21 -3.28
CA ASP A 45 4.67 32.47 -4.34
C ASP A 45 3.51 31.46 -4.40
N ALA A 46 2.37 31.86 -4.95
CA ALA A 46 1.19 30.99 -5.04
C ALA A 46 1.40 29.75 -5.94
N ALA A 47 2.35 29.79 -6.87
CA ALA A 47 2.65 28.67 -7.77
C ALA A 47 3.42 27.56 -7.02
N SER A 48 4.40 27.92 -6.19
CA SER A 48 5.12 26.98 -5.31
C SER A 48 4.17 26.24 -4.36
N VAL A 49 3.23 26.95 -3.74
CA VAL A 49 2.19 26.34 -2.89
C VAL A 49 1.29 25.40 -3.70
N SER A 50 0.91 25.80 -4.91
CA SER A 50 0.08 24.98 -5.79
C SER A 50 0.80 23.70 -6.25
N LEU A 51 2.10 23.81 -6.57
CA LEU A 51 2.96 22.69 -6.95
C LEU A 51 3.17 21.74 -5.78
N GLY A 52 3.52 22.25 -4.60
CA GLY A 52 3.69 21.42 -3.41
C GLY A 52 2.40 20.70 -3.01
N ARG A 53 1.22 21.34 -3.16
CA ARG A 53 -0.08 20.68 -2.99
C ARG A 53 -0.34 19.58 -4.02
N PHE A 54 0.12 19.74 -5.25
CA PHE A 54 0.04 18.70 -6.27
C PHE A 54 0.91 17.49 -5.88
N VAL A 55 2.15 17.73 -5.46
CA VAL A 55 3.10 16.69 -5.03
C VAL A 55 2.60 15.94 -3.79
N VAL A 56 2.11 16.66 -2.76
CA VAL A 56 1.46 16.01 -1.60
C VAL A 56 0.26 15.19 -2.05
N GLY A 57 -0.54 15.73 -2.97
CA GLY A 57 -1.67 15.02 -3.58
C GLY A 57 -1.24 13.67 -4.15
N MET A 58 -0.15 13.62 -4.90
CA MET A 58 0.39 12.37 -5.44
C MET A 58 0.76 11.37 -4.34
N GLY A 59 1.40 11.83 -3.27
CA GLY A 59 1.68 10.99 -2.09
C GLY A 59 0.40 10.43 -1.47
N VAL A 60 -0.62 11.27 -1.25
CA VAL A 60 -1.91 10.82 -0.70
C VAL A 60 -2.57 9.77 -1.59
N GLY A 61 -2.60 9.99 -2.90
CA GLY A 61 -3.17 9.05 -3.87
C GLY A 61 -2.43 7.71 -3.90
N ALA A 62 -1.10 7.74 -3.92
CA ALA A 62 -0.28 6.52 -3.87
C ALA A 62 -0.50 5.77 -2.55
N SER A 63 -0.49 6.47 -1.42
CA SER A 63 -0.71 5.89 -0.08
C SER A 63 -2.04 5.16 0.03
N ALA A 64 -3.10 5.77 -0.52
CA ALA A 64 -4.46 5.24 -0.44
C ALA A 64 -4.62 3.88 -1.13
N VAL A 65 -3.72 3.51 -2.04
CA VAL A 65 -3.70 2.19 -2.68
C VAL A 65 -2.67 1.28 -2.03
N VAL A 66 -1.45 1.78 -1.85
CA VAL A 66 -0.29 0.95 -1.48
C VAL A 66 -0.39 0.47 -0.02
N VAL A 67 -0.73 1.35 0.91
CA VAL A 67 -0.71 1.04 2.35
C VAL A 67 -1.81 0.03 2.73
N PRO A 68 -3.09 0.22 2.38
CA PRO A 68 -4.10 -0.77 2.73
C PRO A 68 -3.87 -2.10 2.01
N ALA A 69 -3.34 -2.09 0.78
CA ALA A 69 -2.94 -3.33 0.09
C ALA A 69 -1.81 -4.06 0.84
N TYR A 70 -0.80 -3.33 1.29
CA TYR A 70 0.29 -3.91 2.08
C TYR A 70 -0.23 -4.49 3.40
N VAL A 71 -1.00 -3.73 4.17
CA VAL A 71 -1.60 -4.21 5.44
C VAL A 71 -2.46 -5.45 5.19
N ALA A 72 -3.25 -5.45 4.13
CA ALA A 72 -4.10 -6.57 3.75
C ALA A 72 -3.31 -7.83 3.36
N GLU A 73 -2.15 -7.70 2.72
CA GLU A 73 -1.30 -8.80 2.29
C GLU A 73 -0.42 -9.35 3.42
N MET A 74 -0.14 -8.53 4.44
CA MET A 74 0.61 -8.94 5.63
C MET A 74 -0.29 -9.53 6.73
N ALA A 75 -1.58 -9.22 6.69
CA ALA A 75 -2.53 -9.61 7.71
C ALA A 75 -2.81 -11.12 7.75
N PRO A 76 -3.03 -11.71 8.94
CA PRO A 76 -3.70 -13.00 9.07
C PRO A 76 -5.09 -12.99 8.42
N LYS A 77 -5.53 -14.11 7.84
CA LYS A 77 -6.84 -14.23 7.18
C LYS A 77 -8.01 -13.86 8.09
N ASP A 78 -7.89 -14.21 9.38
CA ASP A 78 -8.86 -13.96 10.45
C ASP A 78 -8.91 -12.49 10.92
N ARG A 79 -7.78 -11.78 10.86
CA ARG A 79 -7.65 -10.41 11.41
C ARG A 79 -7.46 -9.30 10.38
N ARG A 80 -7.49 -9.62 9.08
CA ARG A 80 -7.34 -8.67 7.97
C ARG A 80 -8.26 -7.45 8.09
N GLY A 81 -9.54 -7.66 8.36
CA GLY A 81 -10.51 -6.55 8.50
C GLY A 81 -10.19 -5.62 9.68
N SER A 82 -9.78 -6.20 10.81
CA SER A 82 -9.39 -5.45 12.01
C SER A 82 -8.14 -4.61 11.76
N LEU A 83 -7.10 -5.18 11.14
CA LEU A 83 -5.85 -4.46 10.86
C LEU A 83 -6.04 -3.28 9.89
N VAL A 84 -6.89 -3.44 8.87
CA VAL A 84 -7.25 -2.33 7.97
C VAL A 84 -8.03 -1.25 8.72
N THR A 85 -8.91 -1.64 9.65
CA THR A 85 -9.66 -0.68 10.47
C THR A 85 -8.74 0.08 11.43
N VAL A 86 -7.74 -0.60 12.03
CA VAL A 86 -6.72 0.04 12.86
C VAL A 86 -5.91 1.05 12.03
N TYR A 87 -5.57 0.72 10.78
CA TYR A 87 -4.91 1.66 9.87
C TYR A 87 -5.77 2.93 9.66
N GLU A 88 -7.07 2.79 9.37
CA GLU A 88 -7.97 3.94 9.21
C GLU A 88 -8.12 4.74 10.52
N LEU A 89 -8.14 4.06 11.67
CA LEU A 89 -8.14 4.72 12.98
C LEU A 89 -6.88 5.57 13.18
N MET A 90 -5.71 5.07 12.78
CA MET A 90 -4.46 5.83 12.83
C MET A 90 -4.49 7.04 11.92
N VAL A 91 -5.08 6.93 10.73
CA VAL A 91 -5.30 8.07 9.82
C VAL A 91 -6.18 9.13 10.48
N CYS A 92 -7.28 8.73 11.12
CA CYS A 92 -8.17 9.64 11.87
C CYS A 92 -7.41 10.34 13.02
N LEU A 93 -6.63 9.59 13.79
CA LEU A 93 -5.80 10.15 14.87
C LEU A 93 -4.76 11.15 14.35
N GLY A 94 -4.17 10.86 13.18
CA GLY A 94 -3.27 11.79 12.49
C GLY A 94 -3.95 13.11 12.15
N MET A 95 -5.18 13.08 11.63
CA MET A 95 -5.96 14.29 11.34
C MET A 95 -6.26 15.11 12.60
N ILE A 96 -6.65 14.45 13.69
CA ILE A 96 -6.90 15.12 14.98
C ILE A 96 -5.62 15.77 15.51
N THR A 97 -4.52 15.03 15.51
CA THR A 97 -3.21 15.52 15.98
C THR A 97 -2.73 16.70 15.13
N SER A 98 -2.91 16.66 13.81
CA SER A 98 -2.62 17.79 12.93
C SER A 98 -3.41 19.02 13.33
N GLY A 99 -4.71 18.88 13.62
CA GLY A 99 -5.54 20.01 14.06
C GLY A 99 -5.11 20.58 15.43
N LEU A 100 -4.65 19.74 16.35
CA LEU A 100 -4.12 20.18 17.65
C LEU A 100 -2.79 20.93 17.51
N VAL A 101 -1.89 20.44 16.65
CA VAL A 101 -0.64 21.11 16.30
C VAL A 101 -0.94 22.47 15.67
N ASP A 102 -1.82 22.51 14.67
CA ASP A 102 -2.23 23.76 14.01
C ASP A 102 -2.87 24.75 14.99
N TRP A 103 -3.61 24.26 15.99
CA TRP A 103 -4.16 25.12 17.03
C TRP A 103 -3.07 25.67 17.96
N GLY A 104 -2.11 24.85 18.38
CA GLY A 104 -1.01 25.25 19.25
C GLY A 104 -0.02 26.21 18.58
N LEU A 105 0.13 26.14 17.25
CA LEU A 105 0.99 27.05 16.50
C LEU A 105 0.33 28.41 16.23
N ARG A 106 -0.95 28.62 16.55
CA ARG A 106 -1.62 29.91 16.30
C ARG A 106 -0.95 31.03 17.08
N GLY A 107 -0.51 32.06 16.36
CA GLY A 107 0.10 33.27 16.95
C GLY A 107 1.63 33.32 16.90
N VAL A 108 2.29 32.30 16.33
CA VAL A 108 3.73 32.33 16.05
C VAL A 108 4.00 33.10 14.75
N GLU A 109 5.09 33.88 14.67
CA GLU A 109 5.48 34.48 13.39
C GLU A 109 5.75 33.38 12.34
N HIS A 110 5.23 33.56 11.12
CA HIS A 110 5.28 32.55 10.05
C HIS A 110 4.67 31.18 10.40
N SER A 111 3.70 31.15 11.34
CA SER A 111 2.96 29.94 11.76
C SER A 111 2.60 28.98 10.62
N TRP A 112 2.10 29.52 9.50
CA TRP A 112 1.61 28.71 8.38
C TRP A 112 2.71 27.87 7.70
N ARG A 113 3.96 28.34 7.68
CA ARG A 113 5.10 27.59 7.11
C ARG A 113 5.41 26.38 7.99
N TRP A 114 5.41 26.59 9.31
CA TRP A 114 5.61 25.54 10.31
C TRP A 114 4.47 24.52 10.31
N MET A 115 3.22 24.98 10.17
CA MET A 115 2.04 24.11 10.02
C MET A 115 2.19 23.19 8.80
N VAL A 116 2.63 23.73 7.66
CA VAL A 116 2.82 22.94 6.44
C VAL A 116 4.06 22.06 6.51
N ALA A 117 5.10 22.46 7.24
CA ALA A 117 6.34 21.71 7.39
C ALA A 117 6.23 20.52 8.36
N MET A 118 5.36 20.59 9.36
CA MET A 118 5.28 19.57 10.41
C MET A 118 5.02 18.14 9.92
N PRO A 119 4.18 17.89 8.88
CA PRO A 119 4.03 16.58 8.26
C PRO A 119 5.34 15.94 7.74
N MET A 120 6.41 16.70 7.55
CA MET A 120 7.72 16.13 7.19
C MET A 120 8.26 15.23 8.31
N PHE A 121 7.97 15.53 9.58
CA PHE A 121 8.43 14.72 10.71
C PHE A 121 7.95 13.26 10.65
N PRO A 122 6.63 12.98 10.58
CA PRO A 122 6.16 11.60 10.40
C PRO A 122 6.58 11.01 9.05
N ALA A 123 6.80 11.81 8.00
CA ALA A 123 7.31 11.31 6.72
C ALA A 123 8.76 10.79 6.80
N VAL A 124 9.63 11.46 7.56
CA VAL A 124 10.99 10.96 7.86
C VAL A 124 10.92 9.66 8.65
N LEU A 125 10.05 9.59 9.67
CA LEU A 125 9.84 8.36 10.43
C LEU A 125 9.32 7.23 9.55
N MET A 126 8.39 7.52 8.64
CA MET A 126 7.89 6.54 7.68
C MET A 126 8.99 6.07 6.72
N LEU A 127 9.85 6.97 6.23
CA LEU A 127 11.00 6.60 5.40
C LEU A 127 11.99 5.71 6.15
N ALA A 128 12.36 6.08 7.37
CA ALA A 128 13.24 5.27 8.22
C ALA A 128 12.60 3.90 8.53
N GLY A 129 11.32 3.89 8.88
CA GLY A 129 10.53 2.69 9.13
C GLY A 129 10.50 1.76 7.91
N SER A 130 10.32 2.31 6.70
CA SER A 130 10.27 1.55 5.43
C SER A 130 11.53 0.70 5.16
N ALA A 131 12.67 1.04 5.78
CA ALA A 131 13.89 0.24 5.69
C ALA A 131 13.82 -1.05 6.54
N ALA A 132 12.97 -1.10 7.57
CA ALA A 132 12.79 -2.26 8.43
C ALA A 132 11.62 -3.17 8.00
N LEU A 133 10.70 -2.70 7.15
CA LEU A 133 9.57 -3.52 6.72
C LEU A 133 10.01 -4.68 5.80
N PRO A 134 9.49 -5.90 5.99
CA PRO A 134 9.63 -6.97 5.02
C PRO A 134 8.84 -6.66 3.74
N GLU A 135 9.13 -7.38 2.66
CA GLU A 135 8.35 -7.27 1.43
C GLU A 135 7.08 -8.13 1.52
N SER A 136 6.03 -7.78 0.79
CA SER A 136 4.78 -8.55 0.79
C SER A 136 5.00 -10.00 0.31
N PRO A 137 4.53 -11.02 1.06
CA PRO A 137 4.59 -12.43 0.65
C PRO A 137 3.96 -12.67 -0.72
N ARG A 138 2.80 -12.04 -0.98
CA ARG A 138 2.11 -12.15 -2.27
C ARG A 138 2.96 -11.63 -3.42
N TRP A 139 3.64 -10.50 -3.23
CA TRP A 139 4.52 -9.96 -4.28
C TRP A 139 5.74 -10.87 -4.52
N LEU A 140 6.31 -11.46 -3.47
CA LEU A 140 7.41 -12.42 -3.59
C LEU A 140 6.99 -13.67 -4.38
N VAL A 141 5.80 -14.22 -4.13
CA VAL A 141 5.21 -15.32 -4.89
C VAL A 141 5.02 -14.94 -6.37
N ILE A 142 4.49 -13.75 -6.66
CA ILE A 142 4.34 -13.24 -8.04
C ILE A 142 5.70 -13.12 -8.75
N ARG A 143 6.77 -12.80 -8.02
CA ARG A 143 8.15 -12.74 -8.55
C ARG A 143 8.85 -14.10 -8.60
N GLY A 144 8.20 -15.19 -8.20
CA GLY A 144 8.79 -16.54 -8.16
C GLY A 144 9.77 -16.77 -7.00
N ARG A 145 9.82 -15.85 -6.02
CA ARG A 145 10.71 -15.91 -4.86
C ARG A 145 10.05 -16.64 -3.69
N LEU A 146 9.78 -17.93 -3.88
CA LEU A 146 9.01 -18.74 -2.91
C LEU A 146 9.69 -18.90 -1.55
N ARG A 147 11.02 -19.03 -1.52
CA ARG A 147 11.78 -19.15 -0.27
C ARG A 147 11.67 -17.88 0.58
N ASP A 148 11.89 -16.72 -0.03
CA ASP A 148 11.74 -15.44 0.67
C ASP A 148 10.29 -15.22 1.14
N ALA A 149 9.29 -15.67 0.37
CA ALA A 149 7.89 -15.59 0.77
C ALA A 149 7.61 -16.46 2.02
N LEU A 150 8.17 -17.68 2.05
CA LEU A 150 8.06 -18.59 3.19
C LEU A 150 8.67 -17.95 4.45
N ASP A 151 9.89 -17.40 4.36
CA ASP A 151 10.60 -16.77 5.47
C ASP A 151 9.79 -15.59 6.05
N VAL A 152 9.21 -14.76 5.18
CA VAL A 152 8.36 -13.65 5.62
C VAL A 152 7.10 -14.16 6.32
N ILE A 153 6.38 -15.13 5.74
CA ILE A 153 5.16 -15.69 6.38
C ILE A 153 5.52 -16.29 7.74
N HIS A 154 6.63 -17.04 7.84
CA HIS A 154 7.11 -17.60 9.09
C HIS A 154 7.33 -16.51 10.15
N SER A 155 8.07 -15.45 9.81
CA SER A 155 8.34 -14.33 10.72
C SER A 155 7.07 -13.61 11.19
N LEU A 156 6.04 -13.52 10.34
CA LEU A 156 4.77 -12.89 10.69
C LEU A 156 3.92 -13.76 11.63
N ARG A 157 4.01 -15.08 11.51
CA ARG A 157 3.22 -16.04 12.31
C ARG A 157 3.89 -16.33 13.66
N GLU A 158 5.21 -16.36 13.73
CA GLU A 158 5.96 -16.49 14.98
C GLU A 158 5.79 -15.27 15.90
N GLY A 159 5.71 -14.06 15.33
CA GLY A 159 5.54 -12.81 16.09
C GLY A 159 4.16 -12.62 16.71
N ASP A 160 3.16 -13.38 16.26
CA ASP A 160 1.75 -13.26 16.69
C ASP A 160 1.42 -14.08 17.95
N GLY A 161 2.44 -14.71 18.57
CA GLY A 161 2.27 -15.45 19.82
C GLY A 161 1.34 -16.66 19.71
N VAL A 162 1.24 -17.28 18.52
CA VAL A 162 0.54 -18.55 18.37
C VAL A 162 1.31 -19.60 19.17
N ASP A 163 0.76 -19.92 20.33
CA ASP A 163 1.28 -20.90 21.27
C ASP A 163 1.49 -22.24 20.55
N ARG A 164 2.65 -22.84 20.86
CA ARG A 164 3.26 -23.95 20.14
C ARG A 164 2.56 -25.27 20.47
N ASP A 165 1.75 -25.76 19.56
CA ASP A 165 1.56 -27.20 19.38
C ASP A 165 2.38 -27.65 18.17
N GLY A 166 3.66 -27.97 18.41
CA GLY A 166 4.59 -28.62 17.45
C GLY A 166 5.22 -27.71 16.38
N GLU A 167 6.56 -27.70 16.33
CA GLU A 167 7.34 -27.11 15.21
C GLU A 167 6.88 -27.59 13.83
N ASP A 168 6.40 -28.84 13.75
CA ASP A 168 5.91 -29.43 12.50
C ASP A 168 4.55 -28.88 12.06
N ALA A 169 3.65 -28.52 12.99
CA ALA A 169 2.31 -28.02 12.65
C ALA A 169 2.35 -26.55 12.22
N SER A 170 3.23 -25.74 12.82
CA SER A 170 3.46 -24.36 12.42
C SER A 170 4.08 -24.30 11.01
N THR A 171 5.09 -25.12 10.75
CA THR A 171 5.74 -25.21 9.44
C THR A 171 4.75 -25.67 8.36
N ALA A 172 3.95 -26.71 8.64
CA ALA A 172 2.91 -27.19 7.72
C ALA A 172 1.83 -26.12 7.43
N ALA A 173 1.43 -25.33 8.43
CA ALA A 173 0.47 -24.24 8.25
C ALA A 173 1.04 -23.10 7.38
N VAL A 174 2.32 -22.75 7.59
CA VAL A 174 3.04 -21.75 6.78
C VAL A 174 3.19 -22.22 5.34
N GLU A 175 3.55 -23.49 5.12
CA GLU A 175 3.63 -24.09 3.79
C GLU A 175 2.26 -24.15 3.10
N ALA A 176 1.20 -24.49 3.83
CA ALA A 176 -0.16 -24.48 3.31
C ALA A 176 -0.61 -23.06 2.89
N GLU A 177 -0.29 -22.04 3.70
CA GLU A 177 -0.56 -20.64 3.36
C GLU A 177 0.20 -20.22 2.09
N LEU A 178 1.47 -20.62 1.96
CA LEU A 178 2.27 -20.36 0.76
C LEU A 178 1.69 -21.06 -0.47
N MET A 179 1.29 -22.34 -0.36
CA MET A 179 0.68 -23.08 -1.47
C MET A 179 -0.64 -22.45 -1.90
N GLU A 180 -1.46 -21.98 -0.96
CA GLU A 180 -2.71 -21.30 -1.29
C GLU A 180 -2.44 -20.01 -2.06
N LEU A 181 -1.48 -19.19 -1.59
CA LEU A 181 -1.06 -17.97 -2.29
C LEU A 181 -0.52 -18.27 -3.70
N TRP A 182 0.31 -19.31 -3.85
CA TRP A 182 0.82 -19.75 -5.14
C TRP A 182 -0.31 -20.17 -6.08
N SER A 183 -1.22 -21.02 -5.61
CA SER A 183 -2.36 -21.49 -6.42
C SER A 183 -3.29 -20.35 -6.84
N ALA A 184 -3.47 -19.34 -5.99
CA ALA A 184 -4.25 -18.15 -6.31
C ALA A 184 -3.56 -17.31 -7.40
N VAL A 185 -2.24 -17.13 -7.30
CA VAL A 185 -1.44 -16.41 -8.30
C VAL A 185 -1.42 -17.15 -9.65
N GLU A 186 -1.31 -18.48 -9.66
CA GLU A 186 -1.38 -19.27 -10.89
C GLU A 186 -2.75 -19.17 -11.57
N LYS A 187 -3.84 -19.23 -10.79
CA LYS A 187 -5.20 -19.01 -11.31
C LYS A 187 -5.36 -17.60 -11.89
N GLU A 188 -4.82 -16.57 -11.23
CA GLU A 188 -4.79 -15.20 -11.75
C GLU A 188 -4.01 -15.11 -13.06
N ARG A 189 -2.83 -15.75 -13.16
CA ARG A 189 -2.02 -15.79 -14.38
C ARG A 189 -2.73 -16.50 -15.53
N ALA A 190 -3.40 -17.62 -15.25
CA ALA A 190 -4.16 -18.36 -16.26
C ALA A 190 -5.28 -17.50 -16.85
N ARG A 191 -6.01 -16.76 -16.01
CA ARG A 191 -7.08 -15.84 -16.47
C ARG A 191 -6.57 -14.67 -17.32
N VAL A 192 -5.37 -14.17 -17.04
CA VAL A 192 -4.76 -13.08 -17.82
C VAL A 192 -4.13 -13.58 -19.12
N GLY A 193 -3.72 -14.86 -19.17
CA GLY A 193 -3.15 -15.50 -20.35
C GLY A 193 -4.18 -16.07 -21.33
N GLU A 194 -5.45 -16.11 -20.97
CA GLU A 194 -6.54 -16.51 -21.87
C GLU A 194 -6.90 -15.31 -22.76
N PRO A 195 -6.62 -15.34 -24.07
CA PRO A 195 -7.05 -14.27 -24.96
C PRO A 195 -8.58 -14.24 -24.91
N ASP A 196 -9.14 -13.04 -24.69
CA ASP A 196 -10.58 -12.77 -24.57
C ASP A 196 -11.41 -13.76 -25.38
N GLY A 197 -12.11 -14.65 -24.68
CA GLY A 197 -13.01 -15.62 -25.28
C GLY A 197 -13.97 -14.92 -26.23
N GLU A 198 -13.82 -15.26 -27.50
CA GLU A 198 -14.73 -14.93 -28.59
C GLU A 198 -16.17 -15.24 -28.14
N PRO A 199 -17.15 -14.34 -28.33
CA PRO A 199 -18.50 -14.58 -27.85
C PRO A 199 -19.06 -15.82 -28.53
N ASP A 200 -19.53 -16.75 -27.71
CA ASP A 200 -20.25 -17.97 -28.03
C ASP A 200 -21.40 -17.70 -29.02
N ALA A 201 -21.08 -17.75 -30.31
CA ALA A 201 -22.00 -17.64 -31.43
C ALA A 201 -22.06 -18.99 -32.18
N GLN A 202 -22.20 -20.09 -31.44
CA GLN A 202 -22.63 -21.37 -32.00
C GLN A 202 -23.74 -21.97 -31.13
N ARG A 203 -24.83 -21.22 -31.01
CA ARG A 203 -26.14 -21.85 -30.79
C ARG A 203 -26.52 -22.51 -32.11
N GLY A 204 -26.18 -23.78 -32.25
CA GLY A 204 -26.64 -24.63 -33.34
C GLY A 204 -28.16 -24.58 -33.43
N GLU A 205 -28.66 -23.96 -34.49
CA GLU A 205 -29.94 -24.35 -35.09
C GLU A 205 -29.74 -25.75 -35.67
N PRO A 206 -30.57 -26.74 -35.31
CA PRO A 206 -30.51 -28.04 -35.94
C PRO A 206 -31.02 -27.93 -37.38
N ASP A 207 -30.17 -28.38 -38.30
CA ASP A 207 -30.46 -28.62 -39.70
C ASP A 207 -31.82 -29.32 -39.89
N GLY A 208 -32.53 -28.87 -40.91
CA GLY A 208 -33.83 -29.39 -41.29
C GLY A 208 -33.79 -30.77 -41.93
N GLU A 209 -34.98 -31.30 -42.13
CA GLU A 209 -35.28 -32.42 -43.03
C GLU A 209 -36.81 -32.51 -43.16
N PRO A 210 -37.36 -33.16 -44.20
CA PRO A 210 -37.13 -32.97 -45.63
C PRO A 210 -38.38 -32.41 -46.36
#